data_AF-A0A1G9FAR7-F1
#
_entry.id   AF-A0A1G9FAR7-F1
#
_cell.length_a   1.000
_cell.length_b   1.000
_cell.length_c   1.000
_cell.angle_alpha   90.00
_cell.angle_beta   90.00
_cell.angle_gamma   90.00
#
_symmetry.space_group_name_H-M   'P 1'
#
loop_
_entity.id
_entity.type
_entity.pdbx_description
1 polymer ?
#
loop_
_entity_poly.entity_id
_entity_poly.type
_entity_poly.pdbx_seq_one_letter_code
_entity_poly.pdbx_strand_id
1 'polypeptide(L)' 'MNKDFDDVVTELNYIAAALDFLGEAMECYESEGKKLNKGGVSYIAKVIGERSSRVADLCWNIKLSYKNLPIADSVES' A
#
# COMPACT_ATOMS: atom_id res chain seq x y z
N MET A 1 -13.53 12.14 22.43
CA MET A 1 -12.77 11.73 21.22
C MET A 1 -13.74 11.10 20.26
N ASN A 2 -13.69 11.49 18.98
CA ASN A 2 -14.49 10.85 17.95
C ASN A 2 -13.77 9.54 17.57
N LYS A 3 -14.34 8.39 17.94
CA LYS A 3 -13.69 7.07 17.75
C LYS A 3 -13.26 6.84 16.30
N ASP A 4 -14.05 7.33 15.35
CA ASP A 4 -13.77 7.22 13.92
C ASP A 4 -12.49 7.96 13.51
N PHE A 5 -12.15 9.06 14.19
CA PHE A 5 -10.94 9.83 13.91
C PHE A 5 -9.69 9.15 14.46
N ASP A 6 -9.74 8.61 15.68
CA ASP A 6 -8.61 7.88 16.28
C ASP A 6 -8.29 6.61 15.48
N ASP A 7 -9.32 5.92 14.98
CA ASP A 7 -9.17 4.74 14.11
C ASP A 7 -8.54 5.10 12.76
N VAL A 8 -8.97 6.21 12.14
CA VAL A 8 -8.36 6.74 10.91
C VAL A 8 -6.89 7.08 11.10
N VAL A 9 -6.55 7.81 12.16
CA VAL A 9 -5.16 8.21 12.44
C VAL A 9 -4.29 6.99 12.68
N THR A 10 -4.82 6.00 13.39
CA THR A 10 -4.13 4.72 13.64
C THR A 10 -3.83 3.98 12.34
N GLU A 11 -4.81 3.87 11.44
CA GLU A 11 -4.60 3.22 10.14
C GLU A 11 -3.62 3.98 9.24
N LEU A 12 -3.66 5.32 9.23
CA LEU A 12 -2.67 6.13 8.50
C LEU A 12 -1.25 5.90 9.01
N ASN A 13 -1.07 5.82 10.33
CA ASN A 13 0.23 5.53 10.93
C ASN A 13 0.75 4.14 10.55
N TYR A 14 -0.13 3.13 10.51
CA TYR A 14 0.26 1.80 10.04
C TYR A 14 0.63 1.77 8.56
N ILE A 15 -0.09 2.51 7.71
CA ILE A 15 0.23 2.65 6.28
C ILE A 15 1.60 3.32 6.12
N ALA A 16 1.87 4.41 6.85
CA ALA A 16 3.15 5.11 6.80
C ALA A 16 4.30 4.18 7.21
N ALA A 17 4.19 3.51 8.36
CA ALA A 17 5.21 2.57 8.82
C ALA A 17 5.46 1.42 7.84
N ALA A 18 4.42 0.91 7.17
CA ALA A 18 4.55 -0.13 6.16
C ALA A 18 5.27 0.36 4.89
N LEU A 19 5.02 1.60 4.48
CA LEU A 19 5.69 2.23 3.34
C LEU A 19 7.17 2.52 3.64
N ASP A 20 7.48 3.04 4.83
CA ASP A 20 8.85 3.27 5.28
C ASP A 20 9.64 1.96 5.29
N PHE A 21 9.09 0.92 5.90
CA PHE A 21 9.70 -0.41 5.91
C PHE A 21 9.93 -0.96 4.50
N LEU A 22 8.95 -0.79 3.60
CA LEU A 22 9.09 -1.25 2.22
C LEU A 22 10.21 -0.49 1.49
N GLY A 23 10.30 0.83 1.70
CA GLY A 23 11.37 1.68 1.15
C GLY A 23 12.74 1.23 1.62
N GLU A 24 12.93 1.10 2.94
CA GLU A 24 14.19 0.61 3.54
C GLU A 24 14.58 -0.76 3.01
N ALA A 25 13.61 -1.69 2.92
CA ALA A 25 13.87 -3.02 2.38
C ALA A 25 14.33 -2.96 0.91
N MET A 26 13.71 -2.10 0.10
CA MET A 26 14.10 -1.93 -1.30
C MET A 26 15.51 -1.34 -1.44
N GLU A 27 15.85 -0.32 -0.65
CA GLU A 27 17.19 0.29 -0.61
C GLU A 27 18.27 -0.71 -0.14
N CYS A 28 17.98 -1.52 0.88
CA CYS A 28 18.88 -2.58 1.33
C CYS A 28 19.13 -3.60 0.22
N TYR A 29 18.09 -4.06 -0.49
CA TYR A 29 18.27 -5.01 -1.58
C TYR A 29 19.08 -4.41 -2.74
N GLU A 30 18.83 -3.15 -3.09
CA GLU A 30 19.58 -2.45 -4.13
C GLU A 30 21.06 -2.30 -3.75
N SER A 31 21.36 -1.86 -2.53
CA SER A 31 22.75 -1.69 -2.06
C SER A 31 23.51 -3.02 -1.93
N GLU A 32 22.81 -4.13 -1.65
CA GLU A 32 23.39 -5.47 -1.62
C GLU A 32 23.50 -6.12 -3.01
N GLY A 33 23.05 -5.44 -4.09
CA GLY A 33 23.01 -5.99 -5.44
C GLY A 33 22.06 -7.19 -5.59
N LYS A 34 21.09 -7.32 -4.68
CA LYS A 34 20.11 -8.40 -4.67
C LYS A 34 18.87 -8.02 -5.45
N LYS A 35 18.28 -9.01 -6.13
CA LYS A 35 17.00 -8.83 -6.81
C LYS A 35 15.85 -8.96 -5.82
N LEU A 36 14.95 -7.98 -5.84
CA LEU A 36 13.70 -8.04 -5.11
C LEU A 36 12.75 -9.08 -5.72
N ASN A 37 11.99 -9.74 -4.86
CA ASN A 37 10.85 -10.54 -5.30
C ASN A 37 9.71 -9.61 -5.72
N LYS A 38 9.58 -9.40 -7.03
CA LYS A 38 8.55 -8.53 -7.61
C LYS A 38 7.13 -8.91 -7.17
N GLY A 39 6.81 -10.20 -7.10
CA GLY A 39 5.49 -10.66 -6.67
C GLY A 39 5.19 -10.32 -5.20
N GLY A 40 6.19 -10.47 -4.32
CA GLY A 40 6.09 -10.06 -2.92
C GLY A 40 5.88 -8.56 -2.77
N VAL A 41 6.66 -7.74 -3.49
CA VAL A 41 6.53 -6.28 -3.50
C VAL A 41 5.16 -5.86 -4.03
N SER A 42 4.69 -6.45 -5.13
CA SER A 42 3.36 -6.19 -5.68
C SER A 42 2.24 -6.56 -4.72
N TYR A 43 2.37 -7.67 -3.99
CA TYR A 43 1.40 -8.06 -2.96
C TYR A 43 1.36 -7.04 -1.81
N ILE A 44 2.52 -6.62 -1.29
CA ILE A 44 2.60 -5.62 -0.22
C ILE A 44 1.99 -4.29 -0.68
N ALA A 45 2.36 -3.81 -1.87
CA ALA A 45 1.80 -2.59 -2.46
C ALA A 45 0.27 -2.66 -2.59
N LYS A 46 -0.27 -3.81 -3.01
CA LYS A 46 -1.72 -4.04 -3.09
C LYS A 46 -2.39 -3.93 -1.72
N VAL A 47 -1.84 -4.57 -0.69
CA VAL A 47 -2.39 -4.54 0.68
C VAL A 47 -2.37 -3.12 1.26
N ILE A 48 -1.28 -2.38 1.04
CA ILE A 48 -1.17 -0.97 1.44
C ILE A 48 -2.23 -0.13 0.71
N GLY A 49 -2.39 -0.31 -0.60
CA GLY A 49 -3.43 0.37 -1.39
C GLY A 49 -4.85 0.10 -0.88
N GLU A 50 -5.17 -1.16 -0.56
CA GLU A 50 -6.47 -1.55 0.01
C GLU A 50 -6.71 -0.93 1.40
N ARG A 51 -5.67 -0.78 2.23
CA ARG A 51 -5.76 -0.04 3.50
C ARG A 51 -5.98 1.44 3.27
N SER A 52 -5.20 2.08 2.40
CA SER A 52 -5.34 3.50 2.06
C SER A 52 -6.74 3.82 1.52
N SER A 53 -7.31 2.96 0.68
CA SER A 53 -8.67 3.13 0.16
C SER A 53 -9.73 3.07 1.26
N ARG A 54 -9.59 2.16 2.23
CA ARG A 54 -10.52 2.08 3.36
C ARG A 54 -10.45 3.31 4.25
N VAL A 55 -9.25 3.84 4.48
CA VAL A 55 -9.10 5.10 5.22
C VAL A 55 -9.75 6.25 4.46
N ALA A 56 -9.58 6.32 3.14
CA ALA A 56 -10.24 7.34 2.31
C ALA A 56 -11.77 7.23 2.36
N ASP A 57 -12.32 6.01 2.36
CA ASP A 57 -13.74 5.76 2.54
C ASP A 57 -14.24 6.26 3.92
N LEU A 58 -13.48 6.05 4.99
CA LEU A 58 -13.83 6.52 6.34
C LEU A 58 -13.74 8.05 6.47
N CYS A 59 -12.76 8.68 5.84
CA CYS A 59 -12.52 10.12 5.97
C CYS A 59 -13.42 10.98 5.07
N TRP A 60 -13.69 10.52 3.84
CA TRP A 60 -14.35 11.31 2.81
C TRP A 60 -15.60 10.63 2.21
N ASN A 61 -16.01 9.45 2.73
CA ASN A 61 -17.14 8.67 2.20
C ASN A 61 -17.00 8.34 0.70
N ILE A 62 -15.77 8.06 0.26
CA ILE A 62 -15.38 7.99 -1.15
C ILE A 62 -15.61 6.63 -1.84
N LYS A 63 -16.26 5.60 -1.28
CA LYS A 63 -16.50 4.26 -1.89
C LYS A 63 -15.76 3.96 -3.22
N LEU A 64 -14.45 3.73 -3.16
CA LEU A 64 -13.69 3.34 -4.35
C LEU A 64 -13.92 1.85 -4.64
N SER A 65 -14.60 1.56 -5.76
CA SER A 65 -14.75 0.19 -6.28
C SER A 65 -13.45 -0.26 -6.96
N TYR A 66 -12.66 -1.05 -6.26
CA TYR A 66 -11.40 -1.67 -6.73
C TYR A 66 -11.58 -2.69 -7.88
N LYS A 67 -12.80 -2.87 -8.40
CA LYS A 67 -13.08 -3.79 -9.53
C LYS A 67 -12.60 -3.30 -10.90
N ASN A 68 -12.12 -2.05 -11.01
CA ASN A 68 -11.79 -1.44 -12.32
C ASN A 68 -10.33 -0.98 -12.46
N LEU A 69 -9.40 -1.42 -11.61
CA LEU A 69 -7.99 -1.19 -11.89
C LEU A 69 -7.58 -2.14 -13.02
N PRO A 70 -7.19 -1.65 -14.21
CA PRO A 70 -6.61 -2.51 -15.22
C PRO A 70 -5.33 -3.09 -14.61
N ILE A 71 -5.31 -4.41 -14.44
CA ILE A 71 -4.07 -5.13 -14.24
C ILE A 71 -3.28 -4.85 -15.52
N ALA A 72 -2.16 -4.13 -15.40
CA ALA A 72 -1.23 -3.92 -16.49
C ALA A 72 -0.51 -5.26 -16.77
N ASP A 73 -1.26 -6.25 -17.23
CA ASP A 73 -0.75 -7.43 -17.91
C ASP A 73 -0.43 -6.99 -19.34
N SER A 74 0.83 -6.65 -19.58
CA SER A 74 1.61 -6.94 -20.81
C SER A 74 2.80 -5.99 -20.94
N VAL A 75 3.92 -6.39 -20.35
CA VAL A 75 5.20 -6.24 -21.06
C VAL A 75 5.53 -7.64 -21.55
N GLU A 76 4.89 -8.03 -22.66
CA GLU A 76 5.36 -9.14 -23.47
C GLU A 76 6.50 -8.64 -24.36
N SER A 77 7.65 -9.30 -24.18
CA SER A 77 8.82 -9.47 -25.07
C SER A 77 9.51 -8.24 -25.66
#